data_AF-A6L120-F1
#
_entry.id   AF-A6L120-F1
#
_cell.length_a   1.000
_cell.length_b   1.000
_cell.length_c   1.000
_cell.angle_alpha   90.00
_cell.angle_beta   90.00
_cell.angle_gamma   90.00
#
_symmetry.space_group_name_H-M   'P 1'
#
loop_
_entity.id
_entity.type
_entity.pdbx_description
1 polymer ?
#
loop_
_entity_poly.entity_id
_entity_poly.type
_entity_poly.pdbx_seq_one_letter_code
_entity_poly.pdbx_strand_id
1 'polypeptide(L)'
;METMTNELTVIPRTIGMMTRMMDVINTENIEDAVIVSEEEQEEHPNFIESNTSGITLEELERNCIVPSFGDNQLTISHQTFIHRIEEAARSYFTGESFGNTEIRVSHRILGRVPGALTKKKEELKPEDETIYYQRMAFCFHIRSMSRMMNGEEVHLCIGGVRSLNEENLYARKSPEKFKIFIGWRVKVCSNLMLTNDGLTGRLEVMSDADIYSSALRLFQDFNPEQNLMLLENLGRTNISQEHNQRNLRIITA
;
A
#
# COMPACT_ATOMS: atom_id res chain seq x y z
N MET A 1 -30.73 50.60 -67.00
CA MET A 1 -29.87 50.18 -68.11
C MET A 1 -29.05 49.01 -67.58
N GLU A 2 -29.06 47.88 -68.28
CA GLU A 2 -28.05 46.80 -68.31
C GLU A 2 -27.42 46.25 -67.01
N THR A 3 -27.71 44.96 -66.76
CA THR A 3 -26.80 43.83 -66.43
C THR A 3 -25.82 43.91 -65.24
N MET A 4 -25.79 42.99 -64.26
CA MET A 4 -25.73 41.49 -64.27
C MET A 4 -24.32 40.87 -64.45
N THR A 5 -23.70 40.53 -63.31
CA THR A 5 -22.75 39.43 -63.01
C THR A 5 -22.71 39.36 -61.46
N ASN A 6 -22.93 38.27 -60.69
CA ASN A 6 -22.65 36.81 -60.78
C ASN A 6 -21.16 36.49 -60.96
N GLU A 7 -20.48 35.65 -60.15
CA GLU A 7 -20.84 34.84 -58.95
C GLU A 7 -19.53 34.52 -58.16
N LEU A 8 -19.40 33.85 -57.01
CA LEU A 8 -20.25 32.96 -56.16
C LEU A 8 -20.48 33.60 -54.74
N THR A 9 -20.99 33.03 -53.62
CA THR A 9 -21.07 31.67 -52.99
C THR A 9 -19.68 31.17 -52.47
N VAL A 10 -19.45 30.54 -51.30
CA VAL A 10 -20.22 29.71 -50.32
C VAL A 10 -19.86 30.19 -48.88
N ILE A 11 -20.78 30.70 -48.04
CA ILE A 11 -21.82 30.05 -47.17
C ILE A 11 -21.25 29.38 -45.87
N PRO A 12 -21.86 29.60 -44.67
CA PRO A 12 -21.21 29.34 -43.36
C PRO A 12 -21.77 28.13 -42.59
N ARG A 13 -21.41 28.00 -41.30
CA ARG A 13 -22.21 27.31 -40.27
C ARG A 13 -22.44 28.26 -39.07
N THR A 14 -23.68 28.70 -38.83
CA THR A 14 -24.69 28.06 -37.94
C THR A 14 -24.43 28.46 -36.48
N ILE A 15 -25.09 29.51 -35.94
CA ILE A 15 -26.50 29.54 -35.43
C ILE A 15 -26.67 28.60 -34.22
N GLY A 16 -27.23 29.01 -33.08
CA GLY A 16 -27.76 30.32 -32.68
C GLY A 16 -28.48 30.23 -31.33
N MET A 17 -28.67 31.35 -30.62
CA MET A 17 -29.31 31.37 -29.30
C MET A 17 -30.84 31.32 -29.34
N MET A 18 -31.41 30.63 -28.34
CA MET A 18 -32.75 30.77 -27.76
C MET A 18 -33.99 30.74 -28.68
N THR A 19 -34.91 29.82 -28.36
CA THR A 19 -36.35 30.07 -28.34
C THR A 19 -36.99 29.29 -27.19
N ARG A 20 -38.03 29.86 -26.57
CA ARG A 20 -38.76 29.29 -25.42
C ARG A 20 -39.59 28.07 -25.82
N MET A 21 -39.71 27.12 -24.90
CA MET A 21 -41.01 26.59 -24.49
C MET A 21 -41.08 26.54 -22.96
N MET A 22 -42.27 26.78 -22.41
CA MET A 22 -42.59 26.50 -21.01
C MET A 22 -43.32 25.15 -21.00
N ASP A 23 -42.77 24.16 -20.32
CA ASP A 23 -43.51 22.98 -19.89
C ASP A 23 -43.56 22.95 -18.36
N VAL A 24 -44.73 22.65 -17.82
CA VAL A 24 -44.98 22.57 -16.38
C VAL A 24 -44.70 21.14 -15.93
N ILE A 25 -43.63 20.95 -15.15
CA ILE A 25 -43.30 19.68 -14.50
C ILE A 25 -43.57 19.81 -12.99
N ASN A 26 -44.24 18.81 -12.42
CA ASN A 26 -44.76 18.86 -11.06
C ASN A 26 -43.65 18.98 -10.00
N THR A 27 -43.89 19.81 -8.99
CA THR A 27 -42.94 20.06 -7.88
C THR A 27 -43.16 19.10 -6.72
N GLU A 28 -42.96 17.80 -6.95
CA GLU A 28 -42.93 16.79 -5.88
C GLU A 28 -41.71 15.86 -6.06
N ASN A 29 -41.02 15.58 -4.95
CA ASN A 29 -39.78 14.77 -4.85
C ASN A 29 -38.52 15.41 -5.46
N ILE A 30 -37.99 16.41 -4.76
CA ILE A 30 -36.54 16.68 -4.76
C ILE A 30 -35.96 15.93 -3.56
N GLU A 31 -35.49 14.70 -3.78
CA GLU A 31 -34.56 14.05 -2.85
C GLU A 31 -33.14 14.57 -3.13
N ASP A 32 -32.31 14.68 -2.09
CA ASP A 32 -30.97 15.25 -2.21
C ASP A 32 -30.09 14.42 -3.15
N ALA A 33 -29.85 14.97 -4.35
CA ALA A 33 -28.85 14.47 -5.28
C ALA A 33 -27.44 14.76 -4.73
N VAL A 34 -27.02 13.95 -3.74
CA VAL A 34 -25.65 13.94 -3.23
C VAL A 34 -24.72 13.68 -4.42
N ILE A 35 -23.93 14.69 -4.78
CA ILE A 35 -22.85 14.54 -5.75
C ILE A 35 -21.76 13.73 -5.04
N VAL A 36 -21.87 12.41 -5.11
CA VAL A 36 -20.78 11.51 -4.75
C VAL A 36 -19.71 11.70 -5.82
N SER A 37 -18.73 12.55 -5.51
CA SER A 37 -17.47 12.57 -6.24
C SER A 37 -16.72 11.29 -5.91
N GLU A 38 -17.03 10.22 -6.65
CA GLU A 38 -16.19 9.03 -6.75
C GLU A 38 -14.89 9.45 -7.45
N GLU A 39 -13.97 10.07 -6.70
CA GLU A 39 -12.60 10.27 -7.15
C GLU A 39 -11.92 8.91 -7.20
N GLU A 40 -11.90 8.31 -8.40
CA GLU A 40 -11.26 7.04 -8.73
C GLU A 40 -9.74 7.11 -8.47
N GLN A 41 -9.32 6.97 -7.21
CA GLN A 41 -7.90 6.89 -6.86
C GLN A 41 -7.60 5.89 -5.74
N GLU A 42 -8.05 4.64 -5.91
CA GLU A 42 -7.36 3.47 -5.34
C GLU A 42 -6.02 3.21 -6.07
N GLU A 43 -5.22 4.25 -6.28
CA GLU A 43 -3.80 4.08 -6.52
C GLU A 43 -3.16 3.72 -5.18
N HIS A 44 -2.53 2.54 -5.12
CA HIS A 44 -1.69 2.12 -4.00
C HIS A 44 -0.21 2.44 -4.34
N PRO A 45 0.27 3.69 -4.25
CA PRO A 45 1.57 4.09 -4.82
C PRO A 45 2.77 3.31 -4.24
N ASN A 46 2.62 2.84 -3.00
CA ASN A 46 3.62 2.05 -2.28
C ASN A 46 3.58 0.55 -2.63
N PHE A 47 2.50 0.01 -3.20
CA PHE A 47 2.40 -1.44 -3.43
C PHE A 47 2.65 -1.85 -4.89
N ILE A 48 3.43 -2.90 -5.08
CA ILE A 48 3.37 -3.69 -6.32
C ILE A 48 2.29 -4.76 -6.15
N GLU A 49 1.17 -4.56 -6.84
CA GLU A 49 -0.04 -5.35 -6.70
C GLU A 49 0.08 -6.82 -7.14
N SER A 50 1.05 -7.14 -7.99
CA SER A 50 1.17 -8.43 -8.68
C SER A 50 1.09 -9.63 -7.72
N ASN A 51 0.06 -10.45 -7.89
CA ASN A 51 -0.26 -11.64 -7.06
C ASN A 51 -0.57 -11.32 -5.58
N THR A 52 -1.15 -10.15 -5.30
CA THR A 52 -1.60 -9.74 -3.96
C THR A 52 -2.99 -9.09 -4.00
N SER A 53 -3.78 -9.32 -2.96
CA SER A 53 -5.08 -8.68 -2.75
C SER A 53 -5.00 -7.67 -1.63
N GLY A 54 -5.66 -6.51 -1.79
CA GLY A 54 -5.98 -5.63 -0.67
C GLY A 54 -6.95 -6.30 0.31
N ILE A 55 -6.87 -5.95 1.58
CA ILE A 55 -7.74 -6.47 2.65
C ILE A 55 -7.87 -5.42 3.77
N THR A 56 -9.00 -5.36 4.47
CA THR A 56 -9.15 -4.49 5.64
C THR A 56 -8.58 -5.15 6.90
N LEU A 57 -8.22 -4.35 7.91
CA LEU A 57 -7.77 -4.89 9.19
C LEU A 57 -8.87 -5.70 9.90
N GLU A 58 -10.15 -5.29 9.78
CA GLU A 58 -11.31 -6.05 10.29
C GLU A 58 -11.44 -7.42 9.60
N GLU A 59 -11.35 -7.48 8.28
CA GLU A 59 -11.44 -8.77 7.56
C GLU A 59 -10.27 -9.69 7.96
N LEU A 60 -9.06 -9.12 8.11
CA LEU A 60 -7.89 -9.86 8.58
C LEU A 60 -8.11 -10.40 10.00
N GLU A 61 -8.58 -9.58 10.96
CA GLU A 61 -8.91 -9.98 12.33
C GLU A 61 -10.00 -11.06 12.40
N ARG A 62 -11.05 -10.92 11.58
CA ARG A 62 -12.23 -11.79 11.62
C ARG A 62 -12.01 -13.14 10.92
N ASN A 63 -11.28 -13.15 9.80
CA ASN A 63 -11.22 -14.31 8.91
C ASN A 63 -9.85 -15.03 8.89
N CYS A 64 -8.74 -14.36 9.23
CA CYS A 64 -7.41 -14.97 9.17
C CYS A 64 -7.04 -15.70 10.47
N ILE A 65 -7.07 -17.04 10.44
CA ILE A 65 -6.58 -17.86 11.56
C ILE A 65 -5.06 -17.68 11.77
N VAL A 66 -4.63 -17.90 13.01
CA VAL A 66 -3.21 -17.84 13.42
C VAL A 66 -2.63 -19.26 13.42
N PRO A 67 -1.63 -19.57 12.57
CA PRO A 67 -0.98 -20.88 12.58
C PRO A 67 -0.23 -21.16 13.89
N SER A 68 -0.09 -22.43 14.25
CA SER A 68 0.78 -22.90 15.34
C SER A 68 2.07 -23.52 14.81
N PHE A 69 3.08 -23.53 15.68
CA PHE A 69 4.26 -24.38 15.59
C PHE A 69 3.93 -25.84 15.93
N GLY A 70 4.87 -26.77 15.68
CA GLY A 70 4.73 -28.20 15.94
C GLY A 70 4.64 -28.59 17.42
N ASP A 71 4.97 -27.67 18.34
CA ASP A 71 4.70 -27.80 19.77
C ASP A 71 3.38 -27.13 20.22
N ASN A 72 2.48 -26.85 19.26
CA ASN A 72 1.16 -26.23 19.42
C ASN A 72 1.17 -24.79 19.96
N GLN A 73 2.34 -24.17 20.16
CA GLN A 73 2.40 -22.73 20.43
C GLN A 73 1.98 -21.93 19.20
N LEU A 74 1.15 -20.91 19.38
CA LEU A 74 0.76 -20.02 18.28
C LEU A 74 1.97 -19.21 17.77
N THR A 75 1.95 -18.92 16.47
CA THR A 75 2.72 -17.81 15.89
C THR A 75 2.16 -16.48 16.41
N ILE A 76 2.94 -15.41 16.32
CA ILE A 76 2.39 -14.05 16.45
C ILE A 76 1.37 -13.84 15.30
N SER A 77 0.31 -13.05 15.49
CA SER A 77 -0.67 -12.83 14.41
C SER A 77 -0.22 -11.70 13.46
N HIS A 78 -0.71 -11.68 12.21
CA HIS A 78 -0.44 -10.57 11.27
C HIS A 78 -1.02 -9.25 11.81
N GLN A 79 -2.16 -9.36 12.46
CA GLN A 79 -2.93 -8.31 13.11
C GLN A 79 -2.14 -7.73 14.30
N THR A 80 -1.62 -8.60 15.17
CA THR A 80 -0.71 -8.24 16.28
C THR A 80 0.54 -7.53 15.77
N PHE A 81 1.12 -7.98 14.65
CA PHE A 81 2.27 -7.31 14.04
C PHE A 81 1.92 -5.88 13.60
N ILE A 82 0.81 -5.68 12.88
CA ILE A 82 0.32 -4.34 12.50
C ILE A 82 0.12 -3.46 13.74
N HIS A 83 -0.66 -3.94 14.71
CA HIS A 83 -0.99 -3.21 15.94
C HIS A 83 0.25 -2.76 16.73
N ARG A 84 1.27 -3.60 16.89
CA ARG A 84 2.50 -3.20 17.61
C ARG A 84 3.34 -2.17 16.87
N ILE A 85 3.27 -2.11 15.54
CA ILE A 85 3.93 -1.06 14.75
C ILE A 85 3.13 0.25 14.78
N GLU A 86 1.79 0.18 14.72
CA GLU A 86 0.93 1.35 14.93
C GLU A 86 1.08 1.93 16.34
N GLU A 87 1.06 1.09 17.38
CA GLU A 87 1.23 1.50 18.79
C GLU A 87 2.59 2.19 19.00
N ALA A 88 3.68 1.62 18.47
CA ALA A 88 5.02 2.20 18.54
C ALA A 88 5.10 3.53 17.78
N ALA A 89 4.51 3.61 16.59
CA ALA A 89 4.53 4.83 15.78
C ALA A 89 3.71 5.95 16.42
N ARG A 90 2.50 5.64 16.92
CA ARG A 90 1.62 6.58 17.63
C ARG A 90 2.23 7.04 18.96
N SER A 91 2.98 6.19 19.66
CA SER A 91 3.71 6.56 20.87
C SER A 91 4.93 7.45 20.57
N TYR A 92 5.66 7.21 19.49
CA TYR A 92 6.87 7.98 19.16
C TYR A 92 6.52 9.32 18.50
N PHE A 93 5.70 9.30 17.45
CA PHE A 93 5.19 10.47 16.74
C PHE A 93 3.91 11.01 17.42
N THR A 94 4.00 11.25 18.73
CA THR A 94 2.87 11.72 19.55
C THR A 94 2.38 13.09 19.08
N GLY A 95 1.09 13.19 18.74
CA GLY A 95 0.44 14.42 18.27
C GLY A 95 0.37 14.57 16.74
N GLU A 96 1.04 13.70 16.00
CA GLU A 96 0.94 13.67 14.53
C GLU A 96 -0.38 13.02 14.05
N SER A 97 -0.80 13.37 12.84
CA SER A 97 -1.98 12.83 12.16
C SER A 97 -1.60 11.62 11.31
N PHE A 98 -2.31 10.52 11.48
CA PHE A 98 -2.06 9.25 10.78
C PHE A 98 -3.13 9.02 9.70
N GLY A 99 -2.72 8.41 8.59
CA GLY A 99 -3.62 7.83 7.60
C GLY A 99 -4.17 6.47 8.02
N ASN A 100 -4.96 5.87 7.14
CA ASN A 100 -5.42 4.49 7.29
C ASN A 100 -4.26 3.52 7.01
N THR A 101 -4.33 2.33 7.59
CA THR A 101 -3.37 1.25 7.30
C THR A 101 -3.82 0.44 6.09
N GLU A 102 -3.06 0.56 5.01
CA GLU A 102 -3.21 -0.25 3.80
C GLU A 102 -2.56 -1.62 4.03
N ILE A 103 -3.27 -2.71 3.73
CA ILE A 103 -2.79 -4.08 3.92
C ILE A 103 -2.95 -4.84 2.61
N ARG A 104 -1.89 -5.54 2.17
CA ARG A 104 -1.94 -6.48 1.05
C ARG A 104 -1.41 -7.85 1.44
N VAL A 105 -2.18 -8.87 1.10
CA VAL A 105 -1.90 -10.27 1.42
C VAL A 105 -1.61 -11.10 0.18
N SER A 106 -0.93 -12.24 0.38
CA SER A 106 -0.85 -13.29 -0.64
C SER A 106 -2.23 -13.85 -0.98
N HIS A 107 -2.33 -14.72 -1.99
CA HIS A 107 -3.55 -15.54 -2.15
C HIS A 107 -3.93 -16.24 -0.83
N ARG A 108 -5.25 -16.32 -0.57
CA ARG A 108 -5.82 -17.04 0.56
C ARG A 108 -5.47 -18.52 0.49
N ILE A 109 -5.17 -19.13 1.64
CA ILE A 109 -5.01 -20.57 1.77
C ILE A 109 -6.15 -21.11 2.63
N LEU A 110 -6.88 -22.08 2.06
CA LEU A 110 -7.96 -22.78 2.75
C LEU A 110 -7.38 -23.83 3.69
N GLY A 111 -7.47 -23.56 4.99
CA GLY A 111 -7.27 -24.52 6.06
C GLY A 111 -8.59 -25.20 6.45
N ARG A 112 -8.56 -25.90 7.58
CA ARG A 112 -9.72 -26.50 8.24
C ARG A 112 -9.72 -26.12 9.71
N VAL A 113 -10.89 -26.03 10.34
CA VAL A 113 -10.97 -25.97 11.81
C VAL A 113 -10.42 -27.27 12.41
N PRO A 114 -9.85 -27.27 13.64
CA PRO A 114 -9.26 -28.47 14.25
C PRO A 114 -10.22 -29.68 14.29
N GLY A 115 -11.51 -29.44 14.57
CA GLY A 115 -12.56 -30.48 14.58
C GLY A 115 -12.95 -31.03 13.19
N ALA A 116 -12.41 -30.47 12.11
CA ALA A 116 -12.69 -30.87 10.72
C ALA A 116 -11.48 -31.48 10.00
N LEU A 117 -10.30 -31.53 10.63
CA LEU A 117 -9.07 -32.04 10.01
C LEU A 117 -9.23 -33.43 9.40
N THR A 118 -10.00 -34.31 10.05
CA THR A 118 -10.26 -35.70 9.63
C THR A 118 -11.42 -35.89 8.65
N LYS A 119 -12.24 -34.86 8.39
CA LYS A 119 -13.35 -34.94 7.42
C LYS A 119 -12.83 -35.13 6.00
N LYS A 120 -13.54 -35.87 5.15
CA LYS A 120 -13.25 -35.87 3.70
C LYS A 120 -13.65 -34.54 3.08
N LYS A 121 -13.18 -34.25 1.86
CA LYS A 121 -13.47 -32.97 1.20
C LYS A 121 -14.98 -32.81 0.90
N GLU A 122 -15.64 -33.93 0.66
CA GLU A 122 -17.08 -34.07 0.38
C GLU A 122 -17.93 -33.94 1.65
N GLU A 123 -17.31 -34.01 2.83
CA GLU A 123 -17.92 -33.95 4.16
C GLU A 123 -17.68 -32.58 4.84
N LEU A 124 -16.90 -31.68 4.21
CA LEU A 124 -16.65 -30.32 4.68
C LEU A 124 -17.86 -29.42 4.42
N LYS A 125 -18.23 -28.63 5.42
CA LYS A 125 -19.14 -27.49 5.31
C LYS A 125 -18.34 -26.17 5.21
N PRO A 126 -18.97 -25.05 4.82
CA PRO A 126 -18.34 -23.72 4.91
C PRO A 126 -17.87 -23.36 6.33
N GLU A 127 -18.58 -23.82 7.37
CA GLU A 127 -18.20 -23.64 8.79
C GLU A 127 -16.99 -24.49 9.23
N ASP A 128 -16.54 -25.43 8.39
CA ASP A 128 -15.34 -26.24 8.61
C ASP A 128 -14.08 -25.67 7.97
N GLU A 129 -14.21 -24.77 7.00
CA GLU A 129 -13.09 -24.14 6.31
C GLU A 129 -12.54 -22.95 7.10
N THR A 130 -11.24 -22.72 7.00
CA THR A 130 -10.56 -21.55 7.59
C THR A 130 -9.69 -20.87 6.56
N ILE A 131 -9.42 -19.57 6.72
CA ILE A 131 -8.53 -18.82 5.83
C ILE A 131 -7.28 -18.45 6.61
N TYR A 132 -6.11 -18.57 5.97
CA TYR A 132 -4.93 -17.82 6.37
C TYR A 132 -4.14 -17.33 5.16
N TYR A 133 -3.28 -16.34 5.38
CA TYR A 133 -2.42 -15.75 4.36
C TYR A 133 -0.97 -16.05 4.70
N GLN A 134 -0.24 -16.73 3.81
CA GLN A 134 1.18 -17.04 4.02
C GLN A 134 2.04 -15.78 4.17
N ARG A 135 1.68 -14.70 3.46
CA ARG A 135 2.44 -13.46 3.46
C ARG A 135 1.53 -12.25 3.53
N MET A 136 1.99 -11.24 4.24
CA MET A 136 1.29 -9.96 4.47
C MET A 136 2.32 -8.84 4.41
N ALA A 137 1.98 -7.75 3.72
CA ALA A 137 2.66 -6.48 3.80
C ALA A 137 1.64 -5.38 4.12
N PHE A 138 2.06 -4.37 4.88
CA PHE A 138 1.22 -3.23 5.23
C PHE A 138 2.05 -1.95 5.28
N CYS A 139 1.38 -0.80 5.10
CA CYS A 139 1.92 0.51 5.45
C CYS A 139 0.83 1.50 5.82
N PHE A 140 1.22 2.54 6.55
CA PHE A 140 0.43 3.73 6.83
C PHE A 140 1.31 4.98 6.72
N HIS A 141 0.68 6.12 6.45
CA HIS A 141 1.37 7.41 6.30
C HIS A 141 1.12 8.31 7.51
N ILE A 142 2.13 9.04 7.95
CA ILE A 142 1.97 10.17 8.88
C ILE A 142 1.65 11.41 8.03
N ARG A 143 0.34 11.69 7.89
CA ARG A 143 -0.21 12.71 6.99
C ARG A 143 0.32 14.11 7.27
N SER A 144 0.51 14.48 8.54
CA SER A 144 1.08 15.78 8.93
C SER A 144 2.59 15.91 8.70
N MET A 145 3.29 14.79 8.50
CA MET A 145 4.71 14.78 8.11
C MET A 145 4.84 14.61 6.59
N SER A 146 4.60 15.71 5.85
CA SER A 146 4.85 15.76 4.40
C SER A 146 6.11 16.57 4.03
N ARG A 147 6.65 16.31 2.84
CA ARG A 147 7.78 17.03 2.21
C ARG A 147 7.60 17.06 0.69
N MET A 148 8.05 18.14 0.05
CA MET A 148 8.16 18.21 -1.41
C MET A 148 9.49 17.58 -1.85
N MET A 149 9.44 16.54 -2.69
CA MET A 149 10.61 15.86 -3.26
C MET A 149 10.47 15.76 -4.77
N ASN A 150 11.42 16.33 -5.52
CA ASN A 150 11.43 16.34 -7.00
C ASN A 150 10.15 16.91 -7.67
N GLY A 151 9.32 17.67 -6.93
CA GLY A 151 8.03 18.21 -7.39
C GLY A 151 6.80 17.41 -6.98
N GLU A 152 6.98 16.26 -6.32
CA GLU A 152 5.94 15.40 -5.74
C GLU A 152 5.83 15.70 -4.23
N GLU A 153 4.61 15.75 -3.67
CA GLU A 153 4.44 15.75 -2.21
C GLU A 153 4.46 14.31 -1.71
N VAL A 154 5.32 14.01 -0.73
CA VAL A 154 5.45 12.68 -0.13
C VAL A 154 5.28 12.76 1.39
N HIS A 155 4.58 11.77 1.95
CA HIS A 155 4.36 11.65 3.39
C HIS A 155 5.29 10.60 3.99
N LEU A 156 5.67 10.77 5.26
CA LEU A 156 6.47 9.78 5.98
C LEU A 156 5.69 8.46 6.11
N CYS A 157 6.21 7.41 5.49
CA CYS A 157 5.61 6.09 5.37
C CYS A 157 6.25 5.14 6.39
N ILE A 158 5.42 4.41 7.15
CA ILE A 158 5.83 3.37 8.09
C ILE A 158 5.09 2.08 7.74
N GLY A 159 5.74 0.92 7.90
CA GLY A 159 5.08 -0.35 7.64
C GLY A 159 5.97 -1.57 7.87
N GLY A 160 5.50 -2.70 7.36
CA GLY A 160 6.21 -3.96 7.50
C GLY A 160 5.77 -5.06 6.55
N VAL A 161 6.56 -6.12 6.51
CA VAL A 161 6.35 -7.34 5.71
C VAL A 161 6.64 -8.56 6.59
N ARG A 162 5.76 -9.57 6.50
CA ARG A 162 5.92 -10.85 7.17
C ARG A 162 5.59 -12.00 6.23
N SER A 163 6.39 -13.07 6.30
CA SER A 163 6.22 -14.27 5.47
C SER A 163 6.37 -15.50 6.36
N LEU A 164 5.26 -16.22 6.59
CA LEU A 164 5.23 -17.48 7.33
C LEU A 164 6.09 -18.59 6.66
N ASN A 165 6.48 -18.39 5.39
CA ASN A 165 7.39 -19.28 4.67
C ASN A 165 8.87 -19.08 5.08
N GLU A 166 9.18 -18.09 5.93
CA GLU A 166 10.51 -17.91 6.54
C GLU A 166 10.62 -18.62 7.91
N GLU A 167 9.51 -19.22 8.37
CA GLU A 167 9.36 -19.99 9.61
C GLU A 167 9.35 -21.51 9.35
N ASN A 168 9.79 -22.29 10.35
CA ASN A 168 9.58 -23.74 10.36
C ASN A 168 8.41 -24.11 11.28
N LEU A 169 7.18 -23.95 10.79
CA LEU A 169 5.96 -24.24 11.54
C LEU A 169 5.82 -25.73 11.96
N TYR A 170 6.60 -26.64 11.39
CA TYR A 170 6.64 -28.05 11.80
C TYR A 170 7.61 -28.34 12.95
N ALA A 171 8.50 -27.38 13.27
CA ALA A 171 9.39 -27.45 14.43
C ALA A 171 8.74 -26.84 15.68
N ARG A 172 9.44 -26.95 16.81
CA ARG A 172 9.15 -26.20 18.04
C ARG A 172 9.26 -24.68 17.78
N LYS A 173 8.45 -23.84 18.45
CA LYS A 173 8.53 -22.36 18.35
C LYS A 173 9.97 -21.85 18.45
N SER A 174 10.37 -21.11 17.41
CA SER A 174 11.64 -20.38 17.26
C SER A 174 11.37 -18.87 17.29
N PRO A 175 12.42 -18.02 17.30
CA PRO A 175 12.25 -16.61 16.97
C PRO A 175 11.62 -16.45 15.59
N GLU A 176 10.55 -15.65 15.50
CA GLU A 176 9.80 -15.38 14.28
C GLU A 176 10.34 -14.14 13.56
N LYS A 177 10.26 -14.12 12.23
CA LYS A 177 10.87 -13.11 11.36
C LYS A 177 9.88 -12.05 10.89
N PHE A 178 10.29 -10.81 11.07
CA PHE A 178 9.55 -9.63 10.60
C PHE A 178 10.51 -8.65 9.93
N LYS A 179 10.00 -7.90 8.97
CA LYS A 179 10.72 -6.80 8.31
C LYS A 179 9.89 -5.55 8.50
N ILE A 180 10.51 -4.48 8.99
CA ILE A 180 9.84 -3.19 9.24
C ILE A 180 10.60 -2.07 8.54
N PHE A 181 9.92 -0.99 8.19
CA PHE A 181 10.53 0.14 7.49
C PHE A 181 9.93 1.48 7.91
N ILE A 182 10.73 2.53 7.74
CA ILE A 182 10.34 3.93 7.80
C ILE A 182 11.10 4.70 6.71
N GLY A 183 10.41 5.57 5.96
CA GLY A 183 11.00 6.35 4.87
C GLY A 183 9.99 7.25 4.15
N TRP A 184 10.46 8.11 3.25
CA TRP A 184 9.62 9.05 2.49
C TRP A 184 9.09 8.43 1.19
N ARG A 185 9.89 7.59 0.52
CA ARG A 185 9.52 6.95 -0.76
C ARG A 185 9.73 5.43 -0.67
N VAL A 186 8.70 4.75 -0.19
CA VAL A 186 8.68 3.28 -0.04
C VAL A 186 7.91 2.62 -1.20
N LYS A 187 8.46 1.53 -1.75
CA LYS A 187 7.70 0.52 -2.51
C LYS A 187 7.90 -0.87 -1.94
N VAL A 188 6.81 -1.62 -1.82
CA VAL A 188 6.71 -2.91 -1.12
C VAL A 188 5.82 -3.88 -1.89
N CYS A 189 6.03 -5.19 -1.70
CA CYS A 189 5.07 -6.23 -2.04
C CYS A 189 4.97 -7.24 -0.90
N SER A 190 3.99 -8.16 -0.94
CA SER A 190 3.81 -9.17 0.12
C SER A 190 5.05 -10.05 0.39
N ASN A 191 6.01 -10.09 -0.53
CA ASN A 191 7.23 -10.88 -0.39
C ASN A 191 8.36 -10.10 0.32
N LEU A 192 8.49 -8.79 0.03
CA LEU A 192 9.64 -7.97 0.40
C LEU A 192 9.32 -6.47 0.23
N MET A 193 9.94 -5.62 1.05
CA MET A 193 10.10 -4.20 0.71
C MET A 193 11.16 -4.10 -0.42
N LEU A 194 10.80 -3.42 -1.51
CA LEU A 194 11.56 -3.41 -2.77
C LEU A 194 12.44 -2.16 -2.90
N THR A 195 11.93 -1.01 -2.49
CA THR A 195 12.70 0.22 -2.32
C THR A 195 12.24 0.93 -1.05
N ASN A 196 13.18 1.38 -0.24
CA ASN A 196 12.94 2.30 0.87
C ASN A 196 14.12 3.27 0.85
N ASP A 197 13.84 4.55 0.99
CA ASP A 197 14.84 5.61 1.05
C ASP A 197 15.26 5.96 2.49
N GLY A 198 14.60 5.40 3.50
CA GLY A 198 14.96 5.48 4.93
C GLY A 198 15.46 4.17 5.53
N LEU A 199 15.14 3.93 6.81
CA LEU A 199 15.66 2.80 7.58
C LEU A 199 14.77 1.56 7.50
N THR A 200 15.42 0.39 7.57
CA THR A 200 14.77 -0.92 7.46
C THR A 200 15.29 -1.87 8.55
N GLY A 201 14.40 -2.34 9.41
CA GLY A 201 14.69 -3.34 10.44
C GLY A 201 14.43 -4.76 9.94
N ARG A 202 15.31 -5.70 10.29
CA ARG A 202 15.04 -7.15 10.26
C ARG A 202 15.01 -7.65 11.69
N LEU A 203 13.91 -8.28 12.08
CA LEU A 203 13.59 -8.70 13.43
C LEU A 203 13.57 -10.23 13.48
N GLU A 204 14.16 -10.80 14.52
CA GLU A 204 13.98 -12.21 14.92
C GLU A 204 13.57 -12.20 16.39
N VAL A 205 12.29 -12.50 16.69
CA VAL A 205 11.64 -12.17 17.96
C VAL A 205 10.87 -13.33 18.57
N MET A 206 10.80 -13.40 19.90
CA MET A 206 10.03 -14.43 20.61
C MET A 206 8.62 -13.96 21.00
N SER A 207 8.42 -12.64 21.11
CA SER A 207 7.18 -12.00 21.53
C SER A 207 6.82 -10.78 20.67
N ASP A 208 5.58 -10.32 20.80
CA ASP A 208 5.10 -9.07 20.20
C ASP A 208 5.62 -7.81 20.92
N ALA A 209 6.00 -7.92 22.20
CA ALA A 209 6.68 -6.83 22.92
C ALA A 209 8.08 -6.52 22.34
N ASP A 210 8.77 -7.53 21.81
CA ASP A 210 10.04 -7.35 21.09
C ASP A 210 9.86 -6.58 19.78
N ILE A 211 8.71 -6.78 19.09
CA ILE A 211 8.35 -6.04 17.87
C ILE A 211 8.19 -4.56 18.17
N TYR A 212 7.36 -4.22 19.18
CA TYR A 212 7.15 -2.85 19.63
C TYR A 212 8.47 -2.16 20.00
N SER A 213 9.31 -2.84 20.78
CA SER A 213 10.61 -2.34 21.22
C SER A 213 11.59 -2.11 20.06
N SER A 214 11.57 -3.00 19.06
CA SER A 214 12.39 -2.89 17.84
C SER A 214 11.91 -1.77 16.92
N ALA A 215 10.60 -1.52 16.87
CA ALA A 215 9.99 -0.44 16.08
C ALA A 215 10.32 0.94 16.67
N LEU A 216 10.14 1.13 17.98
CA LEU A 216 10.57 2.36 18.67
C LEU A 216 12.04 2.67 18.40
N ARG A 217 12.90 1.65 18.43
CA ARG A 217 14.32 1.82 18.12
C ARG A 217 14.56 2.26 16.68
N LEU A 218 13.88 1.65 15.70
CA LEU A 218 13.98 2.07 14.29
C LEU A 218 13.57 3.54 14.10
N PHE A 219 12.54 3.99 14.82
CA PHE A 219 12.07 5.38 14.74
C PHE A 219 13.00 6.37 15.47
N GLN A 220 13.69 5.93 16.53
CA GLN A 220 14.74 6.68 17.22
C GLN A 220 16.02 6.81 16.39
N ASP A 221 16.41 5.73 15.70
CA ASP A 221 17.59 5.72 14.81
C ASP A 221 17.32 6.49 13.49
N PHE A 222 16.04 6.70 13.11
CA PHE A 222 15.64 7.44 11.91
C PHE A 222 15.69 8.96 12.12
N ASN A 223 16.64 9.62 11.46
CA ASN A 223 16.72 11.09 11.38
C ASN A 223 16.06 11.60 10.09
N PRO A 224 14.87 12.24 10.14
CA PRO A 224 14.12 12.59 8.92
C PRO A 224 14.85 13.62 8.04
N GLU A 225 15.44 14.64 8.67
CA GLU A 225 16.13 15.76 8.02
C GLU A 225 17.46 15.35 7.37
N GLN A 226 18.27 14.52 8.04
CA GLN A 226 19.51 13.99 7.46
C GLN A 226 19.22 13.05 6.27
N ASN A 227 18.15 12.26 6.37
CA ASN A 227 17.75 11.37 5.29
C ASN A 227 17.26 12.16 4.06
N LEU A 228 16.46 13.21 4.27
CA LEU A 228 16.05 14.12 3.20
C LEU A 228 17.24 14.82 2.52
N MET A 229 18.23 15.28 3.30
CA MET A 229 19.48 15.85 2.77
C MET A 229 20.26 14.88 1.89
N LEU A 230 20.34 13.60 2.26
CA LEU A 230 20.98 12.57 1.43
C LEU A 230 20.24 12.41 0.09
N LEU A 231 18.91 12.42 0.11
CA LEU A 231 18.07 12.20 -1.06
C LEU A 231 18.05 13.40 -2.02
N GLU A 232 18.02 14.64 -1.51
CA GLU A 232 18.25 15.82 -2.34
C GLU A 232 19.64 15.78 -3.01
N ASN A 233 20.68 15.38 -2.27
CA ASN A 233 22.03 15.30 -2.80
C ASN A 233 22.17 14.18 -3.85
N LEU A 234 21.50 13.04 -3.67
CA LEU A 234 21.42 11.98 -4.68
C LEU A 234 20.68 12.44 -5.95
N GLY A 235 19.59 13.20 -5.81
CA GLY A 235 18.90 13.83 -6.94
C GLY A 235 19.75 14.91 -7.65
N ARG A 236 20.59 15.63 -6.90
CA ARG A 236 21.55 16.61 -7.45
C ARG A 236 22.78 15.95 -8.10
N THR A 237 23.19 14.75 -7.67
CA THR A 237 24.16 13.91 -8.38
C THR A 237 23.53 13.32 -9.66
N ASN A 238 23.25 14.21 -10.61
CA ASN A 238 23.11 13.85 -12.00
C ASN A 238 24.30 12.99 -12.40
N ILE A 239 24.03 11.78 -12.90
CA ILE A 239 25.08 10.88 -13.38
C ILE A 239 25.81 11.61 -14.51
N SER A 240 27.07 11.98 -14.27
CA SER A 240 27.95 12.50 -15.32
C SER A 240 28.11 11.42 -16.39
N GLN A 241 27.36 11.55 -17.49
CA GLN A 241 27.33 10.54 -18.56
C GLN A 241 28.69 10.39 -19.26
N GLU A 242 29.61 11.35 -19.07
CA GLU A 242 31.00 11.26 -19.49
C GLU A 242 31.73 10.04 -18.91
N HIS A 243 31.40 9.62 -17.68
CA HIS A 243 32.08 8.49 -17.04
C HIS A 243 31.74 7.12 -17.66
N ASN A 244 30.57 6.98 -18.31
CA ASN A 244 30.21 5.73 -19.00
C ASN A 244 30.77 5.64 -20.43
N GLN A 245 31.16 6.75 -21.07
CA GLN A 245 31.72 6.71 -22.42
C GLN A 245 33.19 6.25 -22.51
N ARG A 246 33.95 6.25 -21.40
CA ARG A 246 35.37 5.86 -21.43
C ARG A 246 35.62 4.36 -21.56
N ASN A 247 34.68 3.50 -21.15
CA ASN A 247 34.83 2.04 -21.27
C ASN A 247 34.35 1.46 -22.62
N LEU A 248 33.74 2.26 -23.50
CA LEU A 248 33.26 1.80 -24.82
C LEU A 248 34.23 2.12 -25.98
N ARG A 249 35.51 2.39 -25.68
CA ARG A 249 36.58 2.62 -26.68
C ARG A 249 37.63 1.50 -26.78
N ILE A 250 37.35 0.32 -26.23
CA ILE A 250 38.28 -0.83 -26.23
C ILE A 250 37.85 -1.94 -27.22
N ILE A 251 36.68 -1.84 -27.86
CA ILE A 251 36.09 -2.91 -28.70
C ILE A 251 36.00 -2.50 -30.19
N THR A 252 36.77 -1.51 -30.65
CA THR A 252 36.89 -1.17 -32.09
C THR A 252 38.23 -0.49 -32.40
N ALA A 253 39.32 -1.24 -32.28
CA ALA A 253 40.66 -0.94 -32.76
C ALA A 253 41.40 -2.26 -33.06
#